data_AF-A0A7X7RY81-F1
#
_entry.id   AF-A0A7X7RY81-F1
#
_cell.length_a   1.000
_cell.length_b   1.000
_cell.length_c   1.000
_cell.angle_alpha   90.00
_cell.angle_beta   90.00
_cell.angle_gamma   90.00
#
_symmetry.space_group_name_H-M   'P 1'
#
loop_
_entity.id
_entity.type
_entity.pdbx_description
1 polymer ?
#
loop_
_entity_poly.entity_id
_entity_poly.type
_entity_poly.pdbx_seq_one_letter_code
_entity_poly.pdbx_strand_id
1 'polypeptide(L)'
;MIKISIGAEESGSRLDRVLRKRLRLMSLSEIYSLIRKGGVRLGEKKARQDSRVQEGDILEVEADESELTAVKGPDNSLRKIVNTEFFKRNFKIIYEDSDLLACNKPSGLVVHPGTGHLHRDTLIELATGYLLDKGCLKEGEEPALVHRIDRDTSGVILIAKNKRTVRKLHE
;
A
#
# COMPACT_ATOMS: atom_id res chain seq x y z
N MET A 1 18.46 10.09 -8.07
CA MET A 1 18.69 8.82 -8.79
C MET A 1 19.19 7.81 -7.77
N ILE A 2 18.45 6.73 -7.60
CA ILE A 2 18.63 5.73 -6.55
C ILE A 2 19.04 4.39 -7.16
N LYS A 3 19.92 3.68 -6.45
CA LYS A 3 20.41 2.35 -6.85
C LYS A 3 19.84 1.28 -5.91
N ILE A 4 19.17 0.29 -6.47
CA ILE A 4 18.56 -0.82 -5.73
C ILE A 4 19.25 -2.11 -6.17
N SER A 5 19.88 -2.81 -5.24
CA SER A 5 20.43 -4.15 -5.48
C SER A 5 19.36 -5.23 -5.30
N ILE A 6 19.35 -6.18 -6.23
CA ILE A 6 18.43 -7.32 -6.22
C ILE A 6 19.05 -8.50 -5.47
N GLY A 7 18.36 -9.00 -4.46
CA GLY A 7 18.77 -10.19 -3.71
C GLY A 7 18.09 -11.48 -4.19
N ALA A 8 18.52 -12.63 -3.66
CA ALA A 8 18.00 -13.96 -3.99
C ALA A 8 16.45 -14.06 -3.95
N GLU A 9 15.83 -13.47 -2.93
CA GLU A 9 14.37 -13.46 -2.72
C GLU A 9 13.57 -12.72 -3.81
N GLU A 10 14.23 -11.84 -4.55
CA GLU A 10 13.62 -11.02 -5.61
C GLU A 10 13.96 -11.55 -7.01
N SER A 11 14.91 -12.50 -7.10
CA SER A 11 15.33 -13.13 -8.35
C SER A 11 14.15 -13.81 -9.05
N GLY A 12 14.05 -13.61 -10.36
CA GLY A 12 12.97 -14.11 -11.19
C GLY A 12 11.65 -13.34 -11.07
N SER A 13 11.55 -12.35 -10.17
CA SER A 13 10.38 -11.47 -10.08
C SER A 13 10.33 -10.48 -11.24
N ARG A 14 9.12 -10.06 -11.61
CA ARG A 14 8.93 -8.94 -12.54
C ARG A 14 9.40 -7.64 -11.90
N LEU A 15 9.98 -6.77 -12.73
CA LEU A 15 10.50 -5.47 -12.35
C LEU A 15 9.45 -4.61 -11.64
N ASP A 16 8.24 -4.51 -12.21
CA ASP A 16 7.16 -3.72 -11.63
C ASP A 16 6.80 -4.17 -10.21
N ARG A 17 6.83 -5.47 -9.94
CA ARG A 17 6.63 -6.04 -8.60
C ARG A 17 7.73 -5.64 -7.63
N VAL A 18 8.99 -5.65 -8.08
CA VAL A 18 10.13 -5.26 -7.24
C VAL A 18 10.10 -3.77 -6.94
N LEU A 19 9.88 -2.93 -7.95
CA LEU A 19 9.73 -1.49 -7.76
C LEU A 19 8.59 -1.16 -6.81
N ARG A 20 7.44 -1.82 -6.91
CA ARG A 20 6.34 -1.64 -5.94
C ARG A 20 6.72 -2.02 -4.51
N LYS A 21 7.51 -3.09 -4.34
CA LYS A 21 7.95 -3.54 -3.01
C LYS A 21 8.92 -2.54 -2.37
N ARG A 22 9.75 -1.89 -3.19
CA ARG A 22 10.84 -0.99 -2.77
C ARG A 22 10.43 0.49 -2.73
N LEU A 23 9.56 0.92 -3.65
CA LEU A 23 9.04 2.29 -3.81
C LEU A 23 7.58 2.37 -3.35
N ARG A 24 7.33 2.05 -2.07
CA ARG A 24 5.95 1.88 -1.56
C ARG A 24 5.13 3.17 -1.48
N LEU A 25 5.77 4.33 -1.63
CA LEU A 25 5.10 5.64 -1.65
C LEU A 25 4.63 6.04 -3.04
N MET A 26 5.15 5.38 -4.08
CA MET A 26 4.82 5.65 -5.47
C MET A 26 3.64 4.78 -5.90
N SER A 27 2.62 5.39 -6.50
CA SER A 27 1.48 4.69 -7.08
C SER A 27 1.89 3.88 -8.31
N LEU A 28 1.05 2.91 -8.70
CA LEU A 28 1.30 2.12 -9.91
C LEU A 28 1.40 2.98 -11.18
N SER A 29 0.52 3.97 -11.30
CA SER A 29 0.50 4.87 -12.45
C SER A 29 1.80 5.68 -12.54
N GLU A 30 2.35 6.09 -11.40
CA GLU A 30 3.64 6.77 -11.32
C GLU A 30 4.79 5.83 -11.67
N ILE A 31 4.83 4.61 -11.13
CA ILE A 31 5.84 3.59 -11.49
C ILE A 31 5.81 3.31 -13.00
N TYR A 32 4.63 3.12 -13.58
CA TYR A 32 4.47 2.87 -15.01
C TYR A 32 4.79 4.10 -15.87
N SER A 33 4.50 5.31 -15.39
CA SER A 33 4.95 6.56 -16.01
C SER A 33 6.47 6.64 -16.01
N LEU A 34 7.11 6.32 -14.88
CA LEU A 34 8.55 6.35 -14.68
C LEU A 34 9.26 5.37 -15.63
N ILE A 35 8.77 4.12 -15.71
CA ILE A 35 9.30 3.12 -16.65
C ILE A 35 9.15 3.60 -18.10
N ARG A 36 7.97 4.12 -18.49
CA ARG A 36 7.73 4.61 -19.86
C ARG A 36 8.62 5.80 -20.25
N LYS A 37 8.89 6.70 -19.31
CA LYS A 37 9.79 7.85 -19.50
C LYS A 37 11.27 7.42 -19.54
N GLY A 38 11.58 6.16 -19.22
CA GLY A 38 12.95 5.64 -19.18
C GLY A 38 13.70 5.99 -17.91
N GLY A 39 12.98 6.37 -16.85
CA GLY A 39 13.52 6.63 -15.51
C GLY A 39 13.81 5.37 -14.71
N VAL A 40 13.69 4.17 -15.30
CA VAL A 40 14.14 2.91 -14.70
C VAL A 40 15.09 2.19 -15.65
N ARG A 41 16.27 1.84 -15.15
CA ARG A 41 17.30 1.11 -15.88
C ARG A 41 17.74 -0.12 -15.10
N LEU A 42 18.00 -1.20 -15.83
CA LEU A 42 18.60 -2.42 -15.31
C LEU A 42 20.02 -2.48 -15.85
N GLY A 43 21.00 -2.12 -15.02
CA GLY A 43 22.35 -1.80 -15.48
C GLY A 43 22.32 -0.68 -16.54
N GLU A 44 22.85 -0.95 -17.73
CA GLU A 44 22.95 0.03 -18.83
C GLU A 44 21.70 0.11 -19.72
N LYS A 45 20.71 -0.79 -19.56
CA LYS A 45 19.55 -0.88 -20.46
C LYS A 45 18.30 -0.26 -19.82
N LYS A 46 17.51 0.45 -20.63
CA LYS A 46 16.15 0.87 -20.23
C LYS A 46 15.31 -0.36 -19.92
N ALA A 47 14.74 -0.40 -18.73
CA ALA A 47 13.97 -1.55 -18.28
C ALA A 47 12.53 -1.49 -18.81
N ARG A 48 11.93 -2.65 -19.10
CA ARG A 48 10.51 -2.76 -19.47
C ARG A 48 9.70 -3.23 -18.28
N GLN A 49 8.40 -2.97 -18.29
CA GLN A 49 7.50 -3.32 -17.18
C GLN A 49 7.47 -4.84 -16.90
N ASP A 50 7.63 -5.65 -17.94
CA ASP A 50 7.63 -7.11 -17.91
C ASP A 50 9.03 -7.72 -17.77
N SER A 51 10.08 -6.90 -17.70
CA SER A 51 11.45 -7.38 -17.46
C SER A 51 11.51 -8.15 -16.14
N ARG A 52 12.25 -9.25 -16.12
CA ARG A 52 12.55 -9.98 -14.88
C ARG A 52 13.92 -9.58 -14.37
N VAL A 53 14.02 -9.45 -13.06
CA VAL A 53 15.27 -9.16 -12.37
C VAL A 53 15.95 -10.47 -11.94
N GLN A 54 17.27 -10.46 -11.87
CA GLN A 54 18.08 -11.55 -11.35
C GLN A 54 18.84 -11.07 -10.11
N GLU A 55 19.19 -12.01 -9.24
CA GLU A 55 20.08 -11.72 -8.12
C GLU A 55 21.40 -11.11 -8.61
N GLY A 56 21.85 -10.05 -7.94
CA GLY A 56 23.02 -9.29 -8.33
C GLY A 56 22.76 -8.16 -9.32
N ASP A 57 21.56 -8.08 -9.91
CA ASP A 57 21.18 -6.93 -10.74
C ASP A 57 21.17 -5.63 -9.93
N ILE A 58 21.53 -4.54 -10.60
CA ILE A 58 21.44 -3.17 -10.06
C ILE A 58 20.39 -2.41 -10.86
N LEU A 59 19.33 -2.01 -10.17
CA LEU A 59 18.30 -1.12 -10.71
C LEU A 59 18.67 0.33 -10.42
N GLU A 60 18.75 1.14 -11.47
CA GLU A 60 18.87 2.59 -11.36
C GLU A 60 17.50 3.22 -11.61
N VAL A 61 16.99 3.93 -10.61
CA VAL A 61 15.67 4.53 -10.62
C VAL A 61 15.80 6.05 -10.48
N GLU A 62 15.18 6.79 -11.38
CA GLU A 62 15.07 8.25 -11.34
C GLU A 62 13.92 8.65 -10.41
N ALA A 63 14.08 8.35 -9.13
CA ALA A 63 13.23 8.87 -8.06
C ALA A 63 14.08 9.50 -6.96
N ASP A 64 13.39 10.13 -6.02
CA ASP A 64 13.97 10.66 -4.79
C ASP A 64 14.17 9.53 -3.78
N GLU A 65 15.20 9.62 -2.92
CA GLU A 65 15.42 8.63 -1.87
C GLU A 65 14.25 8.54 -0.88
N SER A 66 13.50 9.63 -0.71
CA SER A 66 12.28 9.63 0.10
C SER A 66 11.22 8.65 -0.40
N GLU A 67 11.25 8.25 -1.68
CA GLU A 67 10.38 7.23 -2.26
C GLU A 67 10.78 5.80 -1.88
N LEU A 68 12.04 5.58 -1.48
CA LEU A 68 12.49 4.28 -0.97
C LEU A 68 11.96 4.08 0.45
N THR A 69 11.29 2.95 0.68
CA THR A 69 11.15 2.47 2.06
C THR A 69 12.43 1.74 2.45
N ALA A 70 13.25 2.35 3.30
CA ALA A 70 14.28 1.62 4.03
C ALA A 70 13.59 0.46 4.77
N VAL A 71 13.97 -0.78 4.44
CA VAL A 71 13.46 -1.98 5.14
C VAL A 71 14.17 -2.07 6.49
N LYS A 72 13.86 -1.15 7.42
CA LYS A 72 14.24 -1.23 8.83
C LYS A 72 13.19 -0.51 9.67
N GLY A 73 12.33 -1.29 10.33
CA GLY A 73 11.40 -0.81 11.36
C GLY A 73 9.92 -0.79 10.98
N PRO A 74 9.04 -0.61 11.97
CA PRO A 74 7.60 -0.54 11.77
C PRO A 74 7.23 0.53 10.73
N ASP A 75 6.27 0.18 9.89
CA ASP A 75 5.98 0.85 8.64
C ASP A 75 5.30 2.22 8.84
N ASN A 76 6.10 3.22 9.21
CA ASN A 76 5.66 4.61 9.39
C ASN A 76 5.09 5.24 8.12
N SER A 77 5.21 4.59 6.96
CA SER A 77 4.66 5.11 5.72
C SER A 77 3.15 4.90 5.58
N LEU A 78 2.51 4.07 6.42
CA LEU A 78 1.04 4.06 6.51
C LEU A 78 0.49 5.33 7.17
N ARG A 79 1.19 5.93 8.16
CA ARG A 79 0.75 7.22 8.74
C ARG A 79 0.74 8.32 7.69
N LYS A 80 1.72 8.33 6.79
CA LYS A 80 1.83 9.35 5.73
C LYS A 80 0.67 9.31 4.74
N ILE A 81 -0.07 8.20 4.64
CA ILE A 81 -1.17 8.06 3.68
C ILE A 81 -2.26 9.10 3.90
N VAL A 82 -2.48 9.55 5.14
CA VAL A 82 -3.54 10.50 5.52
C VAL A 82 -3.41 11.85 4.81
N ASN A 83 -2.18 12.20 4.41
CA ASN A 83 -1.89 13.47 3.74
C ASN A 83 -2.04 13.39 2.20
N THR A 84 -2.28 12.20 1.64
CA THR A 84 -2.39 12.01 0.19
C THR A 84 -3.75 12.45 -0.35
N GLU A 85 -3.78 12.92 -1.60
CA GLU A 85 -5.04 13.22 -2.30
C GLU A 85 -5.92 11.97 -2.47
N PHE A 86 -5.30 10.79 -2.57
CA PHE A 86 -6.05 9.53 -2.62
C PHE A 86 -6.83 9.29 -1.33
N PHE A 87 -6.20 9.48 -0.16
CA PHE A 87 -6.89 9.35 1.13
C PHE A 87 -8.05 10.34 1.25
N LYS A 88 -7.78 11.64 1.01
CA LYS A 88 -8.80 12.71 1.09
C LYS A 88 -10.02 12.43 0.21
N ARG A 89 -9.80 11.87 -0.98
CA ARG A 89 -10.87 11.55 -1.92
C ARG A 89 -11.67 10.30 -1.53
N ASN A 90 -11.01 9.29 -0.99
CA ASN A 90 -11.56 7.94 -0.89
C ASN A 90 -11.88 7.48 0.54
N PHE A 91 -11.41 8.17 1.58
CA PHE A 91 -11.64 7.79 2.97
C PHE A 91 -12.62 8.75 3.64
N LYS A 92 -13.85 8.27 3.89
CA LYS A 92 -14.90 9.06 4.54
C LYS A 92 -15.42 8.30 5.76
N ILE A 93 -15.31 8.91 6.94
CA ILE A 93 -15.79 8.36 8.20
C ILE A 93 -17.26 8.73 8.39
N ILE A 94 -18.08 7.74 8.71
CA ILE A 94 -19.50 7.90 9.06
C ILE A 94 -19.64 7.89 10.59
N TYR A 95 -18.95 6.97 11.25
CA TYR A 95 -19.04 6.76 12.69
C TYR A 95 -17.70 6.23 13.21
N GLU A 96 -17.36 6.60 14.45
CA GLU A 96 -16.17 6.08 15.12
C GLU A 96 -16.34 6.13 16.64
N ASP A 97 -16.02 5.03 17.33
CA ASP A 97 -15.95 4.95 18.79
C ASP A 97 -14.62 4.31 19.24
N SER A 98 -14.53 3.82 20.49
CA SER A 98 -13.33 3.16 21.01
C SER A 98 -12.96 1.85 20.32
N ASP A 99 -13.92 1.17 19.71
CA ASP A 99 -13.83 -0.23 19.29
C ASP A 99 -14.10 -0.43 17.80
N LEU A 100 -14.83 0.49 17.17
CA LEU A 100 -15.39 0.39 15.83
C LEU A 100 -15.17 1.69 15.04
N LEU A 101 -15.03 1.51 13.73
CA LEU A 101 -14.98 2.55 12.73
C LEU A 101 -15.92 2.15 11.58
N ALA A 102 -16.81 3.04 11.18
CA ALA A 102 -17.66 2.88 10.01
C ALA A 102 -17.23 3.88 8.93
N CYS A 103 -16.92 3.38 7.74
CA CYS A 103 -16.49 4.20 6.61
C CYS A 103 -17.48 4.09 5.45
N ASN A 104 -17.70 5.18 4.71
CA ASN A 104 -18.39 5.14 3.42
C ASN A 104 -17.39 4.79 2.32
N LYS A 105 -17.40 3.54 1.86
CA LYS A 105 -16.54 3.08 0.77
C LYS A 105 -17.09 3.56 -0.58
N PRO A 106 -16.33 4.31 -1.39
CA PRO A 106 -16.72 4.60 -2.76
C PRO A 106 -16.63 3.35 -3.65
N SER A 107 -17.38 3.34 -4.75
CA SER A 107 -17.19 2.35 -5.82
C SER A 107 -15.80 2.54 -6.46
N GLY A 108 -15.17 1.44 -6.86
CA GLY A 108 -13.80 1.40 -7.40
C GLY A 108 -12.71 1.19 -6.35
N LEU A 109 -13.01 1.35 -5.06
CA LEU A 109 -12.05 1.12 -3.97
C LEU A 109 -12.07 -0.34 -3.49
N VAL A 110 -10.91 -0.98 -3.42
CA VAL A 110 -10.75 -2.35 -2.91
C VAL A 110 -10.77 -2.32 -1.37
N VAL A 111 -11.49 -3.27 -0.74
CA VAL A 111 -11.60 -3.33 0.72
C VAL A 111 -10.33 -3.86 1.41
N HIS A 112 -9.73 -4.93 0.86
CA HIS A 112 -8.57 -5.62 1.42
C HIS A 112 -7.60 -6.00 0.31
N PRO A 113 -6.28 -6.02 0.56
CA PRO A 113 -5.30 -6.56 -0.37
C PRO A 113 -5.68 -8.00 -0.79
N GLY A 114 -6.01 -8.21 -2.06
CA GLY A 114 -6.16 -9.55 -2.65
C GLY A 114 -4.82 -10.13 -3.07
N THR A 115 -4.78 -11.43 -3.41
CA THR A 115 -3.65 -12.06 -4.08
C THR A 115 -3.37 -11.35 -5.42
N GLY A 116 -2.34 -10.50 -5.46
CA GLY A 116 -1.99 -9.66 -6.62
C GLY A 116 -2.25 -8.15 -6.43
N HIS A 117 -2.98 -7.74 -5.39
CA HIS A 117 -3.15 -6.34 -5.00
C HIS A 117 -2.19 -6.02 -3.85
N LEU A 118 -0.95 -5.65 -4.21
CA LEU A 118 0.10 -5.18 -3.29
C LEU A 118 0.03 -3.67 -3.06
N HIS A 119 -1.14 -3.07 -3.27
CA HIS A 119 -1.36 -1.63 -3.20
C HIS A 119 -1.62 -1.21 -1.77
N ARG A 120 -1.09 -0.04 -1.38
CA ARG A 120 -1.48 0.70 -0.17
C ARG A 120 -2.73 1.55 -0.36
N ASP A 121 -3.61 1.10 -1.23
CA ASP A 121 -4.75 1.89 -1.72
C ASP A 121 -6.06 1.21 -1.34
N THR A 122 -6.04 0.27 -0.38
CA THR A 122 -7.24 -0.42 0.08
C THR A 122 -7.88 0.28 1.25
N LEU A 123 -9.18 0.10 1.43
CA LEU A 123 -9.91 0.74 2.52
C LEU A 123 -9.30 0.40 3.90
N ILE A 124 -8.86 -0.85 4.10
CA ILE A 124 -8.24 -1.26 5.36
C ILE A 124 -6.90 -0.55 5.61
N GLU A 125 -6.09 -0.28 4.58
CA GLU A 125 -4.84 0.45 4.76
C GLU A 125 -5.05 1.94 5.00
N LEU A 126 -6.04 2.55 4.35
CA LEU A 126 -6.47 3.92 4.66
C LEU A 126 -6.93 4.01 6.11
N ALA A 127 -7.72 3.05 6.59
CA ALA A 127 -8.17 2.98 7.97
C ALA A 127 -7.00 2.78 8.94
N THR A 128 -6.07 1.87 8.64
CA THR A 128 -4.87 1.64 9.46
C THR A 128 -4.02 2.90 9.56
N GLY A 129 -3.76 3.59 8.44
CA GLY A 129 -3.02 4.85 8.41
C GLY A 129 -3.68 5.93 9.27
N TYR A 130 -5.00 6.11 9.10
CA TYR A 130 -5.80 7.03 9.91
C TYR A 130 -5.72 6.74 11.42
N LEU A 131 -5.91 5.48 11.81
CA LEU A 131 -5.92 5.08 13.21
C LEU A 131 -4.54 5.15 13.86
N LEU A 132 -3.46 4.88 13.11
CA LEU A 132 -2.09 5.05 13.57
C LEU A 132 -1.73 6.53 13.75
N ASP A 133 -2.13 7.39 12.81
CA ASP A 133 -1.90 8.85 12.87
C ASP A 133 -2.62 9.48 14.07
N LYS A 134 -3.86 9.06 14.32
CA LYS A 134 -4.66 9.49 15.46
C LYS A 134 -4.20 8.92 16.81
N GLY A 135 -3.29 7.93 16.81
CA GLY A 135 -2.86 7.22 18.02
C GLY A 135 -3.90 6.27 18.60
N CYS A 136 -4.93 5.90 17.84
CA CYS A 136 -5.91 4.88 18.21
C CYS A 136 -5.37 3.45 18.06
N LEU A 137 -4.33 3.27 17.25
CA LEU A 137 -3.59 2.02 17.14
C LEU A 137 -2.12 2.25 17.49
N LYS A 138 -1.51 1.26 18.15
CA LYS A 138 -0.06 1.19 18.34
C LYS A 138 0.61 0.57 17.12
N GLU A 139 1.91 0.82 16.96
CA GLU A 139 2.69 0.13 15.93
C GLU A 139 2.64 -1.39 16.13
N GLY A 140 2.29 -2.11 15.07
CA GLY A 140 2.09 -3.57 15.11
C GLY A 140 0.67 -4.01 15.48
N GLU A 141 -0.23 -3.09 15.87
CA GLU A 141 -1.65 -3.38 15.95
C GLU A 141 -2.31 -3.21 14.58
N GLU A 142 -3.22 -4.13 14.26
CA GLU A 142 -3.93 -4.14 12.98
C GLU A 142 -5.45 -4.15 13.22
N PRO A 143 -6.18 -3.21 12.60
CA PRO A 143 -7.63 -3.26 12.60
C PRO A 143 -8.09 -4.39 11.65
N ALA A 144 -9.35 -4.79 11.78
CA ALA A 144 -9.93 -5.87 10.97
C ALA A 144 -11.24 -5.42 10.30
N LEU A 145 -11.42 -5.79 9.03
CA LEU A 145 -12.72 -5.67 8.36
C LEU A 145 -13.71 -6.63 9.01
N VAL A 146 -14.89 -6.13 9.38
CA VAL A 146 -15.99 -6.96 9.88
C VAL A 146 -16.65 -7.70 8.73
N HIS A 147 -16.79 -7.03 7.58
CA HIS A 147 -17.38 -7.61 6.38
C HIS A 147 -16.72 -7.00 5.13
N ARG A 148 -17.06 -7.54 3.97
CA ARG A 148 -16.55 -7.08 2.67
C ARG A 148 -17.69 -6.75 1.73
N ILE A 149 -17.45 -5.80 0.84
CA ILE A 149 -18.24 -5.56 -0.37
C ILE A 149 -17.28 -5.50 -1.56
N ASP A 150 -17.80 -5.75 -2.76
CA ASP A 150 -16.99 -5.80 -3.96
C ASP A 150 -16.38 -4.43 -4.30
N ARG A 151 -15.31 -4.45 -5.10
CA ARG A 151 -14.59 -3.23 -5.52
C ARG A 151 -15.56 -2.19 -6.08
N ASP A 152 -16.45 -2.63 -6.98
CA ASP A 152 -17.33 -1.76 -7.75
C ASP A 152 -18.65 -1.46 -7.02
N THR A 153 -18.81 -1.95 -5.78
CA THR A 153 -19.94 -1.65 -4.88
C THR A 153 -19.58 -0.51 -3.93
N SER A 154 -20.44 0.50 -3.79
CA SER A 154 -20.33 1.52 -2.73
C SER A 154 -21.16 1.14 -1.52
N GLY A 155 -20.78 1.63 -0.33
CA GLY A 155 -21.57 1.41 0.88
C GLY A 155 -20.78 1.53 2.16
N VAL A 156 -21.48 1.32 3.28
CA VAL A 156 -20.88 1.32 4.62
C VAL A 156 -20.04 0.07 4.79
N ILE A 157 -18.83 0.24 5.32
CA ILE A 157 -17.96 -0.85 5.78
C ILE A 157 -17.63 -0.62 7.25
N LEU A 158 -17.80 -1.67 8.04
CA LEU A 158 -17.39 -1.69 9.44
C LEU A 158 -15.97 -2.27 9.59
N ILE A 159 -15.18 -1.58 10.40
CA ILE A 159 -13.79 -1.88 10.72
C ILE A 159 -13.67 -1.94 12.25
N ALA A 160 -13.31 -3.10 12.77
CA ALA A 160 -13.02 -3.29 14.18
C ALA A 160 -11.58 -2.84 14.47
N LYS A 161 -11.39 -2.03 15.52
CA LYS A 161 -10.08 -1.55 15.95
C LYS A 161 -9.29 -2.59 16.73
N ASN A 162 -9.94 -3.64 17.21
CA ASN A 162 -9.31 -4.69 18.00
C ASN A 162 -9.92 -6.08 17.72
N LYS A 163 -9.14 -7.11 18.07
CA LYS A 163 -9.50 -8.53 17.85
C LYS A 163 -10.73 -8.98 18.62
N ARG A 164 -11.05 -8.35 19.75
CA ARG A 164 -12.24 -8.71 20.56
C ARG A 164 -13.51 -8.29 19.84
N THR A 165 -13.53 -7.08 19.28
CA THR A 165 -14.70 -6.52 18.59
C THR A 165 -15.02 -7.27 17.31
N VAL A 166 -14.03 -7.62 16.48
CA VAL A 166 -14.28 -8.41 15.27
C VAL A 166 -14.90 -9.78 15.59
N ARG A 167 -14.40 -10.46 16.63
CA ARG A 167 -14.95 -11.75 17.07
C ARG A 167 -16.42 -11.64 17.46
N LYS A 168 -16.76 -10.64 18.28
CA LYS A 168 -18.15 -10.39 18.70
C LYS A 168 -19.11 -10.05 17.56
N LEU A 169 -18.61 -9.45 16.49
CA LEU A 169 -19.42 -9.08 15.32
C LEU A 169 -19.53 -10.22 14.29
N HIS A 170 -18.77 -11.30 14.46
CA HIS A 170 -18.83 -12.51 13.63
C HIS A 170 -19.65 -13.63 14.27
N GLU A 171 -19.99 -13.50 15.55
CA GLU A 171 -20.95 -14.34 16.27
C GLU A 171 -22.40 -13.98 15.90
#